data_AF-A0A512IZH3-F1
#
_entry.id   AF-A0A512IZH3-F1
#
_cell.length_a   1.000
_cell.length_b   1.000
_cell.length_c   1.000
_cell.angle_alpha   90.00
_cell.angle_beta   90.00
_cell.angle_gamma   90.00
#
_symmetry.space_group_name_H-M   'P 1'
#
loop_
_entity.id
_entity.type
_entity.pdbx_description
1 polymer ?
#
loop_
_entity_poly.entity_id
_entity_poly.type
_entity_poly.pdbx_seq_one_letter_code
_entity_poly.pdbx_strand_id
1 'polypeptide(L)' 'MTYSIIDHPGGQFAVVAVSASGSVYSRRGFQTLAEAEQCVEDLRAVMAACSAPLVRSGGELPGMNLRALLRTSRSPFR' A
#
# COMPACT_ATOMS: atom_id res chain seq x y z
N MET A 1 1.02 -6.22 9.75
CA MET A 1 0.98 -5.09 8.78
C MET A 1 -0.23 -5.29 7.90
N THR A 2 -0.97 -4.24 7.55
CA THR A 2 -2.07 -4.33 6.59
C THR A 2 -1.69 -3.68 5.27
N TYR A 3 -2.30 -4.11 4.15
CA TYR A 3 -2.12 -3.46 2.86
C TYR A 3 -3.42 -3.30 2.07
N SER A 4 -3.45 -2.32 1.18
CA SER A 4 -4.53 -2.08 0.22
C SER A 4 -3.94 -1.73 -1.13
N ILE A 5 -4.60 -2.19 -2.19
CA ILE A 5 -4.36 -1.71 -3.56
C ILE A 5 -5.45 -0.69 -3.87
N ILE A 6 -5.05 0.48 -4.35
CA ILE A 6 -5.92 1.62 -4.61
C ILE A 6 -5.81 2.00 -6.07
N ASP A 7 -6.95 2.08 -6.73
CA ASP A 7 -7.09 2.70 -8.05
C ASP A 7 -6.97 4.22 -7.93
N HIS A 8 -6.10 4.81 -8.75
CA HIS A 8 -6.04 6.24 -8.98
C HIS A 8 -6.89 6.62 -10.21
N PRO A 9 -7.53 7.80 -10.20
CA PRO A 9 -8.33 8.29 -11.33
C PRO A 9 -7.53 8.52 -12.63
N GLY A 10 -6.20 8.37 -12.60
CA GLY A 10 -5.33 8.39 -13.78
C GLY A 10 -5.06 7.00 -14.39
N GLY A 11 -5.82 5.96 -14.01
CA GLY A 11 -5.64 4.58 -14.48
C GLY A 11 -4.49 3.82 -13.82
N GLN A 12 -3.73 4.48 -12.96
CA GLN A 12 -2.61 3.90 -12.22
C GLN A 12 -3.08 3.27 -10.92
N PHE A 13 -2.32 2.32 -10.40
CA PHE A 13 -2.53 1.69 -9.11
C PHE A 13 -1.47 2.14 -8.11
N ALA A 14 -1.84 2.09 -6.83
CA ALA A 14 -0.95 2.29 -5.70
C ALA A 14 -1.13 1.18 -4.68
N VAL A 15 -0.01 0.71 -4.12
CA VAL A 15 -0.01 -0.19 -2.97
C VAL A 15 0.26 0.67 -1.74
N VAL A 16 -0.63 0.59 -0.76
CA VAL A 16 -0.47 1.23 0.55
C VAL A 16 -0.35 0.15 1.60
N ALA A 17 0.66 0.24 2.45
CA ALA A 17 0.82 -0.64 3.59
C ALA A 17 0.86 0.19 4.89
N VAL A 18 0.18 -0.29 5.92
CA VAL A 18 0.09 0.36 7.22
C VAL A 18 0.62 -0.58 8.30
N SER A 19 1.59 -0.09 9.08
CA SER A 19 2.13 -0.84 10.21
C SER A 19 1.15 -0.83 11.40
N ALA A 20 1.38 -1.71 12.37
CA ALA A 20 0.60 -1.69 13.62
C ALA A 20 0.76 -0.37 14.41
N SER A 21 1.89 0.33 14.23
CA SER A 21 2.14 1.67 14.80
C SER A 21 1.45 2.81 14.04
N GLY A 22 0.68 2.51 12.98
CA GLY A 22 0.00 3.51 12.15
C GLY A 22 0.89 4.21 11.13
N SER A 23 2.14 3.75 10.94
CA SER A 23 3.03 4.27 9.91
C SER A 23 2.55 3.83 8.53
N VAL A 24 2.45 4.79 7.60
CA VAL A 24 1.92 4.56 6.25
C VAL A 24 3.05 4.54 5.24
N TYR A 25 3.13 3.47 4.47
CA TYR A 25 4.06 3.28 3.37
C TYR A 25 3.25 3.20 2.08
N SER A 26 3.68 3.88 1.01
CA SER A 26 2.99 3.82 -0.26
C SER A 26 3.96 3.73 -1.43
N ARG A 27 3.68 2.84 -2.36
CA ARG A 27 4.32 2.79 -3.68
C ARG A 27 3.27 3.05 -4.74
N ARG A 28 3.54 4.01 -5.63
CA ARG A 28 2.61 4.47 -6.69
C ARG A 28 3.21 4.26 -8.06
N GLY A 29 2.38 4.43 -9.08
CA GLY A 29 2.81 4.47 -10.48
C GLY A 29 2.75 3.12 -11.18
N PHE A 30 2.08 2.13 -10.59
CA PHE A 30 1.79 0.86 -11.26
C PHE A 30 0.78 1.12 -12.38
N GLN A 31 1.07 0.68 -13.60
CA GLN A 31 0.18 0.86 -14.75
C GLN A 31 -0.91 -0.21 -14.80
N THR A 32 -0.67 -1.36 -14.17
CA THR A 32 -1.61 -2.48 -14.14
C THR A 32 -1.84 -2.98 -12.73
N LEU A 33 -2.98 -3.64 -12.52
CA LEU A 33 -3.28 -4.32 -11.26
C LEU A 33 -2.25 -5.43 -10.99
N ALA A 34 -1.84 -6.17 -12.02
CA ALA A 34 -0.87 -7.26 -11.90
C ALA A 34 0.48 -6.76 -11.36
N GLU A 35 0.96 -5.59 -11.79
CA GLU A 35 2.17 -4.98 -11.24
C GLU A 35 2.03 -4.62 -9.76
N ALA A 36 0.87 -4.10 -9.36
CA ALA A 36 0.58 -3.78 -7.97
C ALA A 36 0.49 -5.05 -7.11
N GLU A 37 -0.12 -6.12 -7.62
CA GLU A 37 -0.18 -7.43 -6.96
C GLU A 37 1.21 -8.05 -6.82
N GLN A 38 2.04 -7.99 -7.86
CA GLN A 38 3.42 -8.46 -7.78
C GLN A 38 4.20 -7.71 -6.69
N CYS A 39 4.03 -6.38 -6.59
CA CYS A 39 4.64 -5.61 -5.51
C CYS A 39 4.17 -6.04 -4.12
N VAL A 40 2.91 -6.45 -3.98
CA VAL A 40 2.39 -6.99 -2.70
C VAL A 40 3.06 -8.31 -2.36
N GLU A 41 3.27 -9.18 -3.34
CA GLU A 41 3.94 -10.47 -3.12
C GLU A 41 5.43 -10.29 -2.80
N ASP A 42 6.11 -9.35 -3.43
CA ASP A 42 7.49 -8.97 -3.06
C ASP A 42 7.53 -8.44 -1.61
N LEU A 43 6.59 -7.56 -1.25
CA LEU A 43 6.45 -7.06 0.11
C LEU A 43 6.15 -8.18 1.09
N ARG A 44 5.30 -9.14 0.72
CA ARG A 44 4.99 -10.32 1.54
C ARG A 44 6.24 -11.14 1.79
N ALA A 45 7.07 -11.39 0.77
CA ALA A 45 8.31 -12.13 0.91
C ALA A 45 9.28 -11.46 1.90
N VAL A 46 9.46 -10.14 1.78
CA VAL A 46 10.28 -9.36 2.72
C VAL A 46 9.72 -9.42 4.15
N MET A 47 8.41 -9.25 4.30
CA MET A 47 7.76 -9.27 5.61
C MET A 47 7.77 -10.66 6.26
N ALA A 48 7.69 -11.73 5.46
CA ALA A 48 7.84 -13.11 5.92
C ALA A 48 9.24 -13.36 6.49
N ALA A 49 10.30 -12.82 5.86
CA ALA A 49 11.66 -12.88 6.41
C ALA A 49 11.78 -12.18 7.77
N CYS A 50 10.96 -11.15 8.01
CA CYS A 50 10.87 -10.43 9.28
C CYS A 50 9.88 -11.06 10.28
N SER A 51 9.32 -12.25 10.02
CA SER A 51 8.25 -12.88 10.82
C SER A 51 7.04 -11.97 11.06
N ALA A 52 6.77 -11.05 10.14
CA ALA A 52 5.70 -10.07 10.26
C ALA A 52 4.61 -10.35 9.21
N PRO A 53 3.40 -10.82 9.59
CA PRO A 53 2.38 -11.14 8.61
C PRO A 53 1.83 -9.89 7.90
N LEU A 54 1.67 -10.02 6.58
CA LEU A 54 1.05 -9.02 5.72
C LEU A 54 -0.40 -9.45 5.40
N VAL A 55 -1.36 -8.63 5.82
CA VAL A 55 -2.80 -8.92 5.74
C VAL A 55 -3.48 -7.92 4.81
N ARG A 56 -4.34 -8.39 3.89
CA ARG A 56 -5.12 -7.49 3.05
C ARG A 56 -6.14 -6.74 3.91
N SER A 57 -6.13 -5.43 3.84
CA SER A 57 -7.19 -4.60 4.42
C SER A 57 -8.43 -4.73 3.53
N GLY A 58 -9.49 -5.27 4.10
CA GLY A 58 -10.80 -5.37 3.46
C GLY A 58 -11.47 -4.01 3.38
N GLY A 59 -11.11 -3.21 2.38
CA GLY A 59 -11.89 -2.06 1.90
C GLY A 59 -11.92 -0.81 2.78
N GLU A 60 -11.76 -0.91 4.09
CA GLU A 60 -11.81 0.23 4.99
C GLU A 60 -10.92 -0.05 6.20
N LEU A 61 -9.71 0.52 6.23
CA LEU A 61 -9.00 0.63 7.49
C LEU A 61 -9.83 1.57 8.37
N PRO A 62 -10.19 1.17 9.61
CA PRO A 62 -11.05 1.99 10.46
C PRO A 62 -10.39 3.36 10.65
N GLY A 63 -11.03 4.39 10.09
CA GLY A 63 -10.62 5.79 10.22
C GLY A 63 -9.58 6.33 9.22
N MET A 64 -9.13 5.59 8.20
CA MET A 64 -8.14 6.10 7.24
C MET A 64 -8.68 6.20 5.80
N ASN A 65 -8.91 7.42 5.32
CA ASN A 65 -9.13 7.67 3.90
C ASN A 65 -7.81 7.53 3.14
N LEU A 66 -7.51 6.31 2.68
CA LEU A 66 -6.23 6.00 2.06
C LEU A 66 -5.97 6.81 0.78
N ARG A 67 -7.03 7.15 0.03
CA ARG A 67 -6.94 8.05 -1.13
C ARG A 67 -6.49 9.45 -0.71
N ALA A 68 -6.97 9.97 0.42
CA ALA A 68 -6.52 11.25 0.97
C ALA A 68 -5.06 11.19 1.45
N LEU A 69 -4.65 10.09 2.09
CA LEU A 69 -3.27 9.87 2.51
C LEU A 69 -2.29 9.79 1.32
N LEU A 70 -2.71 9.22 0.20
CA LEU A 70 -1.94 9.28 -1.04
C LEU A 70 -1.84 10.73 -1.58
N ARG A 71 -2.87 11.57 -1.40
CA ARG A 71 -2.76 12.98 -1.84
C ARG A 71 -1.80 13.79 -0.95
N THR A 72 -1.68 13.45 0.33
CA THR A 72 -0.81 14.16 1.28
C THR A 72 0.62 13.61 1.30
N SER A 73 0.84 12.34 0.96
CA SER A 73 2.15 11.72 0.81
C SER A 73 2.85 12.17 -0.50
N ARG A 74 2.86 13.48 -0.79
CA ARG A 74 3.83 14.05 -1.73
C ARG A 74 5.21 13.79 -1.14
N SER A 75 5.99 12.99 -1.88
CA SER A 75 7.32 12.42 -1.58
C SER A 75 8.21 13.23 -0.62
N PRO A 76 8.74 12.64 0.48
CA PRO A 76 9.94 13.14 1.14
C PRO A 76 11.23 12.68 0.46
N PHE A 77 11.18 11.80 -0.54
CA PHE A 77 12.36 11.41 -1.32
C PHE A 77 12.44 12.31 -2.57
N ARG A 78 13.16 13.43 -2.40
CA ARG A 78 13.72 14.26 -3.47
C ARG A 78 15.23 14.14 -3.42
#